data_AF-A0A4Q6EHH9-F1
#
_entry.id   AF-A0A4Q6EHH9-F1
#
_cell.length_a   1.000
_cell.length_b   1.000
_cell.length_c   1.000
_cell.angle_alpha   90.00
_cell.angle_beta   90.00
_cell.angle_gamma   90.00
#
_symmetry.space_group_name_H-M   'P 1'
#
loop_
_entity.id
_entity.type
_entity.pdbx_description
1 polymer ?
#
loop_
_entity_poly.entity_id
_entity_poly.type
_entity_poly.pdbx_seq_one_letter_code
_entity_poly.pdbx_strand_id
1 'polypeptide(L)'
;MIRSALVFLALSITLAISAPATVLAARTPSEARQWNEALLQSIRLDVARPTVAVRNLFHVSIALYDAWAIFTPGKAAYLVGFRAPARSPAKMRDTAMAYAAFRILEKRYERALKKDALKAMLLKMMAERGLDPNAREENETTGIGIGNKIARTVLENFARDGSREEFDYATPEQDFPVHNPPIIVKRPGYGTIGDLNFWQPMAMDFSLSAAGVAIPLKISKPLTLHWGRLPPFALTSADLARDKQNVYLDPGAPAQFAGPGHAEYVASHEQLIEFSSWLDPKDGVKIDISPRAFGNNSLGKNDGRGHAVNPATGRPYAPQVVSRGDFTRVLAEFWADGPNSETPPGHWNTMANWVSDRPEFTHRWNGAGDPLPSLEWDVKMYLTLNGALYDASITAWGLKAHYQGSRPITAVRYLADLGQASDPKLPRYHPHGLHLKPGVIELITPELTHWGERFAHLVGHEGEIAIRSWMGGPMDPA
;
A
#
# COMPACT_ATOMS: atom_id res chain seq x y z
N MET A 1 70.62 -19.60 17.08
CA MET A 1 70.47 -20.93 17.71
C MET A 1 69.17 -20.92 18.50
N ILE A 2 68.10 -21.54 17.98
CA ILE A 2 67.53 -22.83 18.41
C ILE A 2 66.32 -22.64 19.36
N ARG A 3 65.13 -22.95 18.80
CA ARG A 3 63.96 -23.68 19.40
C ARG A 3 63.22 -23.02 20.59
N SER A 4 61.91 -23.19 20.83
CA SER A 4 60.91 -24.13 20.33
C SER A 4 59.50 -23.65 20.68
N ALA A 5 58.51 -24.15 19.93
CA ALA A 5 57.08 -24.02 20.14
C ALA A 5 56.55 -24.84 21.34
N LEU A 6 55.36 -24.48 21.84
CA LEU A 6 54.35 -25.41 22.37
C LEU A 6 52.99 -24.70 22.45
N VAL A 7 52.10 -25.07 21.54
CA VAL A 7 50.67 -24.75 21.53
C VAL A 7 49.94 -25.94 22.15
N PHE A 8 49.11 -25.71 23.17
CA PHE A 8 48.24 -26.72 23.77
C PHE A 8 47.00 -26.92 22.89
N LEU A 9 46.81 -28.17 22.44
CA LEU A 9 45.65 -28.65 21.71
C LEU A 9 44.61 -29.15 22.72
N ALA A 10 43.43 -28.52 22.79
CA ALA A 10 42.27 -29.06 23.49
C ALA A 10 41.35 -29.75 22.48
N LEU A 11 41.13 -31.05 22.69
CA LEU A 11 40.30 -31.93 21.87
C LEU A 11 38.82 -31.61 22.12
N SER A 12 38.12 -31.08 21.11
CA SER A 12 36.65 -31.04 21.07
C SER A 12 36.18 -32.02 20.01
N ILE A 13 35.60 -33.15 20.43
CA ILE A 13 34.99 -34.13 19.54
C ILE A 13 33.63 -33.56 19.11
N THR A 14 33.57 -32.97 17.92
CA THR A 14 32.31 -32.66 17.23
C THR A 14 31.89 -33.87 16.40
N LEU A 15 30.84 -34.54 16.84
CA LEU A 15 30.15 -35.56 16.06
C LEU A 15 29.47 -34.86 14.87
N ALA A 16 30.08 -34.91 13.69
CA ALA A 16 29.50 -34.39 12.46
C ALA A 16 28.36 -35.33 12.00
N ILE A 17 27.12 -34.98 12.34
CA ILE A 17 25.96 -35.56 11.66
C ILE A 17 25.87 -34.88 10.29
N SER A 18 26.42 -35.53 9.27
CA SER A 18 26.23 -35.15 7.88
C SER A 18 24.80 -35.49 7.45
N ALA A 19 23.85 -34.60 7.71
CA ALA A 19 22.60 -34.63 6.97
C ALA A 19 22.89 -34.17 5.54
N PRO A 20 22.44 -34.89 4.49
CA PRO A 20 22.56 -34.38 3.14
C PRO A 20 21.73 -33.09 3.06
N ALA A 21 22.40 -31.96 2.86
CA ALA A 21 21.72 -30.76 2.43
C ALA A 21 21.16 -31.05 1.04
N THR A 22 19.89 -31.49 0.97
CA THR A 22 19.10 -31.33 -0.25
C THR A 22 19.09 -29.84 -0.56
N VAL A 23 19.94 -29.43 -1.50
CA VAL A 23 19.76 -28.19 -2.22
C VAL A 23 18.41 -28.31 -2.90
N LEU A 24 17.36 -27.81 -2.24
CA LEU A 24 16.04 -27.68 -2.82
C LEU A 24 16.21 -26.80 -4.06
N ALA A 25 16.08 -27.39 -5.24
CA ALA A 25 16.13 -26.64 -6.48
C ALA A 25 15.09 -25.51 -6.40
N ALA A 26 15.54 -24.26 -6.56
CA ALA A 26 14.63 -23.12 -6.68
C ALA A 26 13.63 -23.42 -7.81
N ARG A 27 12.33 -23.30 -7.53
CA ARG A 27 11.29 -23.51 -8.55
C ARG A 27 11.55 -22.54 -9.69
N THR A 28 11.64 -23.04 -10.93
CA THR A 28 11.78 -22.18 -12.10
C THR A 28 10.54 -21.27 -12.22
N PRO A 29 10.70 -19.94 -12.29
CA PRO A 29 9.58 -19.01 -12.42
C PRO A 29 8.76 -19.32 -13.69
N SER A 30 7.43 -19.36 -13.54
CA SER A 30 6.54 -19.50 -14.69
C SER A 30 6.61 -18.28 -15.60
N GLU A 31 6.08 -18.40 -16.83
CA GLU A 31 5.98 -17.25 -17.73
C GLU A 31 5.14 -16.12 -17.11
N ALA A 32 4.03 -16.45 -16.44
CA ALA A 32 3.21 -15.47 -15.73
C ALA A 32 3.98 -14.77 -14.60
N ARG A 33 4.79 -15.51 -13.83
CA ARG A 33 5.64 -14.94 -12.78
C ARG A 33 6.64 -13.94 -13.35
N GLN A 34 7.31 -14.25 -14.45
CA GLN A 34 8.29 -13.36 -15.06
C GLN A 34 7.67 -12.03 -15.53
N TRP A 35 6.46 -12.06 -16.11
CA TRP A 35 5.74 -10.85 -16.51
C TRP A 35 5.14 -10.08 -15.34
N ASN A 36 4.77 -10.76 -14.25
CA ASN A 36 4.42 -10.10 -12.99
C ASN A 36 5.60 -9.31 -12.42
N GLU A 37 6.81 -9.91 -12.36
CA GLU A 37 8.02 -9.21 -11.92
C GLU A 37 8.34 -8.00 -12.81
N ALA A 38 8.16 -8.12 -14.14
CA ALA A 38 8.32 -7.02 -15.07
C ALA A 38 7.30 -5.88 -14.84
N LEU A 39 6.07 -6.22 -14.46
CA LEU A 39 5.04 -5.26 -14.10
C LEU A 39 5.35 -4.58 -12.77
N LEU A 40 5.78 -5.32 -11.74
CA LEU A 40 6.23 -4.74 -10.47
C LEU A 40 7.40 -3.78 -10.69
N GLN A 41 8.37 -4.18 -11.51
CA GLN A 41 9.46 -3.29 -11.89
C GLN A 41 8.98 -2.06 -12.67
N SER A 42 7.98 -2.21 -13.54
CA SER A 42 7.37 -1.09 -14.25
C SER A 42 6.75 -0.07 -13.27
N ILE A 43 6.10 -0.53 -12.20
CA ILE A 43 5.55 0.34 -11.15
C ILE A 43 6.68 1.10 -10.42
N ARG A 44 7.77 0.41 -10.05
CA ARG A 44 8.95 1.03 -9.38
C ARG A 44 9.62 2.12 -10.22
N LEU A 45 9.47 2.05 -11.55
CA LEU A 45 10.08 2.96 -12.52
C LEU A 45 9.19 4.17 -12.88
N ASP A 46 7.98 4.25 -12.33
CA ASP A 46 7.04 5.34 -12.59
C ASP A 46 6.74 6.18 -11.34
N VAL A 47 5.92 7.22 -11.48
CA VAL A 47 5.39 8.00 -10.36
C VAL A 47 4.35 7.21 -9.57
N ALA A 48 4.32 7.40 -8.24
CA ALA A 48 3.38 6.71 -7.37
C ALA A 48 1.92 7.10 -7.68
N ARG A 49 1.18 6.16 -8.27
CA ARG A 49 -0.24 6.28 -8.62
C ARG A 49 -0.97 4.98 -8.27
N PRO A 50 -1.34 4.75 -6.99
CA PRO A 50 -1.77 3.44 -6.52
C PRO A 50 -2.98 2.88 -7.28
N THR A 51 -3.98 3.72 -7.58
CA THR A 51 -5.16 3.33 -8.38
C THR A 51 -4.78 2.85 -9.77
N VAL A 52 -3.94 3.61 -10.47
CA VAL A 52 -3.43 3.26 -11.81
C VAL A 52 -2.60 1.97 -11.76
N ALA A 53 -1.75 1.82 -10.73
CA ALA A 53 -0.94 0.62 -10.54
C ALA A 53 -1.80 -0.64 -10.34
N VAL A 54 -2.83 -0.58 -9.49
CA VAL A 54 -3.78 -1.69 -9.29
C VAL A 54 -4.47 -2.07 -10.60
N ARG A 55 -4.93 -1.08 -11.37
CA ARG A 55 -5.61 -1.34 -12.65
C ARG A 55 -4.67 -2.00 -13.67
N ASN A 56 -3.40 -1.59 -13.72
CA ASN A 56 -2.41 -2.24 -14.57
C ASN A 56 -2.11 -3.69 -14.11
N LEU A 57 -1.98 -3.92 -12.79
CA LEU A 57 -1.87 -5.25 -12.18
C LEU A 57 -3.03 -6.15 -12.59
N PHE A 58 -4.27 -5.65 -12.50
CA PHE A 58 -5.46 -6.39 -12.88
C PHE A 58 -5.50 -6.71 -14.38
N HIS A 59 -5.24 -5.73 -15.25
CA HIS A 59 -5.30 -5.91 -16.71
C HIS A 59 -4.27 -6.91 -17.25
N VAL A 60 -3.04 -6.87 -16.73
CA VAL A 60 -2.02 -7.87 -17.09
C VAL A 60 -2.42 -9.24 -16.54
N SER A 61 -3.02 -9.31 -15.35
CA SER A 61 -3.49 -10.58 -14.78
C SER A 61 -4.61 -11.21 -15.62
N ILE A 62 -5.57 -10.41 -16.12
CA ILE A 62 -6.57 -10.86 -17.10
C ILE A 62 -5.88 -11.45 -18.33
N ALA A 63 -4.94 -10.72 -18.91
CA ALA A 63 -4.26 -11.14 -20.14
C ALA A 63 -3.51 -12.47 -19.97
N LEU A 64 -2.80 -12.63 -18.84
CA LEU A 64 -2.08 -13.86 -18.51
C LEU A 64 -3.04 -15.02 -18.23
N TYR A 65 -4.13 -14.77 -17.49
CA TYR A 65 -5.15 -15.78 -17.22
C TYR A 65 -5.87 -16.23 -18.50
N ASP A 66 -6.28 -15.30 -19.36
CA ASP A 66 -6.94 -15.61 -20.63
C ASP A 66 -6.01 -16.42 -21.54
N ALA A 67 -4.75 -15.99 -21.66
CA ALA A 67 -3.74 -16.72 -22.41
C ALA A 67 -3.49 -18.13 -21.86
N TRP A 68 -3.70 -18.39 -20.57
CA TRP A 68 -3.68 -19.75 -20.01
C TRP A 68 -4.99 -20.52 -20.26
N ALA A 69 -6.13 -19.88 -20.01
CA ALA A 69 -7.45 -20.49 -19.99
C ALA A 69 -7.87 -20.98 -21.38
N ILE A 70 -7.55 -20.26 -22.46
CA ILE A 70 -7.91 -20.66 -23.82
C ILE A 70 -7.18 -21.92 -24.31
N PHE A 71 -6.03 -22.26 -23.70
CA PHE A 71 -5.27 -23.49 -23.97
C PHE A 71 -5.65 -24.62 -23.02
N THR A 72 -6.46 -24.35 -21.99
CA THR A 72 -6.78 -25.31 -20.93
C THR A 72 -8.20 -25.84 -21.11
N PRO A 73 -8.38 -27.15 -21.39
CA PRO A 73 -9.70 -27.74 -21.57
C PRO A 73 -10.63 -27.46 -20.37
N GLY A 74 -11.87 -27.05 -20.66
CA GLY A 74 -12.90 -26.81 -19.65
C GLY A 74 -12.73 -25.53 -18.82
N LYS A 75 -11.75 -24.67 -19.09
CA LYS A 75 -11.60 -23.37 -18.39
C LYS A 75 -12.20 -22.25 -19.22
N ALA A 76 -12.96 -21.34 -18.62
CA ALA A 76 -13.41 -20.12 -19.28
C ALA A 76 -12.33 -19.04 -19.17
N ALA A 77 -12.08 -18.33 -20.28
CA ALA A 77 -11.36 -17.07 -20.25
C ALA A 77 -12.27 -15.98 -19.63
N TYR A 78 -11.66 -14.95 -19.06
CA TYR A 78 -12.33 -13.82 -18.44
C TYR A 78 -12.92 -12.86 -19.49
N LEU A 79 -12.14 -12.51 -20.52
CA LEU A 79 -12.53 -11.49 -21.50
C LEU A 79 -12.73 -12.07 -22.90
N VAL A 80 -11.79 -12.90 -23.37
CA VAL A 80 -11.82 -13.38 -24.76
C VAL A 80 -12.78 -14.55 -24.95
N GLY A 81 -13.48 -14.56 -26.09
CA GLY A 81 -14.47 -15.60 -26.43
C GLY A 81 -13.96 -16.76 -27.29
N PHE A 82 -12.66 -16.84 -27.57
CA PHE A 82 -12.08 -17.84 -28.47
C PHE A 82 -11.29 -18.94 -27.73
N ARG A 83 -10.91 -19.99 -28.46
CA ARG A 83 -10.07 -21.10 -27.97
C ARG A 83 -8.80 -21.22 -28.79
N ALA A 84 -7.72 -21.63 -28.14
CA ALA A 84 -6.52 -22.00 -28.87
C ALA A 84 -6.77 -23.31 -29.66
N PRO A 85 -6.01 -23.56 -30.75
CA PRO A 85 -6.06 -24.83 -31.47
C PRO A 85 -5.85 -26.02 -30.53
N ALA A 86 -6.55 -27.12 -30.79
CA ALA A 86 -6.40 -28.34 -30.01
C ALA A 86 -4.95 -28.86 -30.10
N ARG A 87 -4.41 -29.36 -28.98
CA ARG A 87 -3.05 -29.91 -28.87
C ARG A 87 -1.92 -28.90 -29.16
N SER A 88 -2.17 -27.60 -29.00
CA SER A 88 -1.11 -26.59 -29.08
C SER A 88 0.01 -26.84 -28.06
N PRO A 89 1.29 -26.64 -28.43
CA PRO A 89 2.41 -26.83 -27.52
C PRO A 89 2.45 -25.74 -26.44
N ALA A 90 3.01 -26.06 -25.27
CA ALA A 90 3.18 -25.12 -24.16
C ALA A 90 3.89 -23.82 -24.59
N LYS A 91 4.89 -23.93 -25.50
CA LYS A 91 5.60 -22.77 -26.04
C LYS A 91 4.68 -21.77 -26.75
N MET A 92 3.61 -22.23 -27.41
CA MET A 92 2.64 -21.36 -28.08
C MET A 92 1.85 -20.52 -27.06
N ARG A 93 1.45 -21.13 -25.95
CA ARG A 93 0.81 -20.45 -24.81
C ARG A 93 1.76 -19.43 -24.17
N ASP A 94 3.00 -19.82 -23.92
CA ASP A 94 3.99 -18.94 -23.30
C ASP A 94 4.32 -17.73 -24.21
N THR A 95 4.40 -17.95 -25.53
CA THR A 95 4.50 -16.85 -26.51
C THR A 95 3.27 -15.94 -26.47
N ALA A 96 2.06 -16.48 -26.35
CA ALA A 96 0.84 -15.68 -26.23
C ALA A 96 0.84 -14.82 -24.97
N MET A 97 1.22 -15.37 -23.82
CA MET A 97 1.40 -14.62 -22.57
C MET A 97 2.41 -13.48 -22.74
N ALA A 98 3.55 -13.77 -23.38
CA ALA A 98 4.60 -12.79 -23.60
C ALA A 98 4.14 -11.60 -24.44
N TYR A 99 3.52 -11.84 -25.60
CA TYR A 99 2.99 -10.74 -26.41
C TYR A 99 1.86 -10.00 -25.71
N ALA A 100 0.97 -10.70 -25.00
CA ALA A 100 -0.14 -10.06 -24.32
C ALA A 100 0.34 -9.08 -23.23
N ALA A 101 1.24 -9.54 -22.35
CA ALA A 101 1.83 -8.72 -21.30
C ALA A 101 2.70 -7.60 -21.88
N PHE A 102 3.55 -7.90 -22.86
CA PHE A 102 4.42 -6.91 -23.52
C PHE A 102 3.61 -5.72 -24.08
N ARG A 103 2.54 -5.99 -24.83
CA ARG A 103 1.70 -4.95 -25.45
C ARG A 103 0.98 -4.09 -24.43
N ILE A 104 0.46 -4.71 -23.36
CA ILE A 104 -0.21 -3.98 -22.29
C ILE A 104 0.81 -3.09 -21.57
N LEU A 105 1.95 -3.63 -21.15
CA LEU A 105 2.97 -2.86 -20.44
C LEU A 105 3.56 -1.73 -21.30
N GLU A 106 3.86 -2.01 -22.56
CA GLU A 106 4.33 -1.02 -23.55
C GLU A 106 3.33 0.15 -23.63
N LYS A 107 2.03 -0.15 -23.72
CA LYS A 107 0.98 0.88 -23.80
C LYS A 107 0.81 1.65 -22.49
N ARG A 108 0.66 0.95 -21.37
CA ARG A 108 0.32 1.55 -20.06
C ARG A 108 1.43 2.44 -19.51
N TYR A 109 2.68 2.16 -19.86
CA TYR A 109 3.84 2.88 -19.36
C TYR A 109 4.55 3.75 -20.41
N GLU A 110 3.89 4.05 -21.55
CA GLU A 110 4.46 4.89 -22.60
C GLU A 110 4.80 6.33 -22.13
N ARG A 111 4.14 6.78 -21.04
CA ARG A 111 4.29 8.10 -20.40
C ARG A 111 4.98 8.04 -19.04
N ALA A 112 5.53 6.88 -18.66
CA ALA A 112 6.14 6.69 -17.34
C ALA A 112 7.37 7.58 -17.12
N LEU A 113 7.69 7.88 -15.86
CA LEU A 113 8.85 8.70 -15.48
C LEU A 113 10.17 8.19 -16.08
N LYS A 114 10.43 6.87 -15.96
CA LYS A 114 11.63 6.21 -16.52
C LYS A 114 11.29 5.33 -17.74
N LYS A 115 10.46 5.84 -18.65
CA LYS A 115 9.95 5.11 -19.84
C LYS A 115 11.04 4.43 -20.68
N ASP A 116 12.23 5.03 -20.84
CA ASP A 116 13.28 4.45 -21.69
C ASP A 116 13.91 3.21 -21.05
N ALA A 117 14.13 3.23 -19.74
CA ALA A 117 14.62 2.08 -18.98
C ALA A 117 13.59 0.93 -18.99
N LEU A 118 12.31 1.28 -18.85
CA LEU A 118 11.20 0.34 -18.93
C LEU A 118 11.11 -0.29 -20.32
N LYS A 119 11.15 0.51 -21.39
CA LYS A 119 11.15 0.00 -22.77
C LYS A 119 12.33 -0.94 -23.02
N ALA A 120 13.54 -0.57 -22.58
CA ALA A 120 14.72 -1.42 -22.72
C ALA A 120 14.55 -2.77 -22.00
N MET A 121 14.00 -2.76 -20.77
CA MET A 121 13.69 -3.98 -20.02
C MET A 121 12.70 -4.88 -20.77
N LEU A 122 11.59 -4.33 -21.25
CA LEU A 122 10.57 -5.09 -21.97
C LEU A 122 11.11 -5.69 -23.28
N LEU A 123 11.90 -4.92 -24.04
CA LEU A 123 12.53 -5.38 -25.28
C LEU A 123 13.55 -6.50 -25.01
N LYS A 124 14.32 -6.40 -23.92
CA LYS A 124 15.25 -7.44 -23.50
C LYS A 124 14.51 -8.75 -23.20
N MET A 125 13.39 -8.69 -22.48
CA MET A 125 12.58 -9.88 -22.18
C MET A 125 12.03 -10.56 -23.44
N MET A 126 11.65 -9.78 -24.46
CA MET A 126 11.22 -10.33 -25.76
C MET A 126 12.39 -10.98 -26.51
N ALA A 127 13.56 -10.33 -26.53
CA ALA A 127 14.75 -10.84 -27.18
C ALA A 127 15.27 -12.15 -26.55
N GLU A 128 15.27 -12.25 -25.22
CA GLU A 128 15.64 -13.48 -24.47
C GLU A 128 14.72 -14.67 -24.82
N ARG A 129 13.51 -14.41 -25.31
CA ARG A 129 12.55 -15.42 -25.77
C ARG A 129 12.64 -15.72 -27.27
N GLY A 130 13.49 -15.00 -28.00
CA GLY A 130 13.59 -15.06 -29.46
C GLY A 130 12.37 -14.49 -30.18
N LEU A 131 11.66 -13.54 -29.55
CA LEU A 131 10.43 -12.95 -30.09
C LEU A 131 10.70 -11.57 -30.71
N ASP A 132 10.13 -11.31 -31.88
CA ASP A 132 10.19 -9.99 -32.52
C ASP A 132 9.17 -9.04 -31.86
N PRO A 133 9.62 -7.99 -31.15
CA PRO A 133 8.71 -7.03 -30.53
C PRO A 133 7.88 -6.25 -31.56
N ASN A 134 8.26 -6.26 -32.85
CA ASN A 134 7.56 -5.59 -33.95
C ASN A 134 6.45 -6.45 -34.60
N ALA A 135 6.34 -7.74 -34.27
CA ALA A 135 5.29 -8.61 -34.79
C ALA A 135 3.89 -8.16 -34.30
N ARG A 136 2.94 -7.96 -35.22
CA ARG A 136 1.60 -7.39 -34.98
C ARG A 136 0.46 -8.25 -35.53
N GLU A 137 0.74 -9.47 -36.00
CA GLU A 137 -0.33 -10.36 -36.44
C GLU A 137 -1.32 -10.65 -35.31
N GLU A 138 -2.57 -10.97 -35.68
CA GLU A 138 -3.66 -11.33 -34.74
C GLU A 138 -4.33 -12.67 -35.12
N ASN A 139 -3.65 -13.55 -35.86
CA ASN A 139 -4.20 -14.86 -36.19
C ASN A 139 -4.32 -15.75 -34.93
N GLU A 140 -5.46 -16.40 -34.75
CA GLU A 140 -5.72 -17.23 -33.57
C GLU A 140 -5.04 -18.62 -33.62
N THR A 141 -4.16 -18.84 -34.59
CA THR A 141 -3.44 -20.10 -34.81
C THR A 141 -1.97 -20.04 -34.40
N THR A 142 -1.46 -18.85 -34.05
CA THR A 142 -0.09 -18.66 -33.54
C THR A 142 -0.10 -18.02 -32.15
N GLY A 143 0.94 -18.27 -31.36
CA GLY A 143 1.09 -17.64 -30.04
C GLY A 143 1.19 -16.12 -30.15
N ILE A 144 1.88 -15.62 -31.18
CA ILE A 144 2.03 -14.18 -31.46
C ILE A 144 0.66 -13.56 -31.70
N GLY A 145 -0.11 -14.14 -32.62
CA GLY A 145 -1.43 -13.65 -32.99
C GLY A 145 -2.43 -13.67 -31.85
N ILE A 146 -2.46 -14.77 -31.09
CA ILE A 146 -3.28 -14.88 -29.88
C ILE A 146 -2.90 -13.80 -28.86
N GLY A 147 -1.61 -13.64 -28.57
CA GLY A 147 -1.14 -12.69 -27.55
C GLY A 147 -1.45 -11.24 -27.90
N ASN A 148 -1.20 -10.83 -29.15
CA ASN A 148 -1.56 -9.50 -29.64
C ASN A 148 -3.07 -9.27 -29.56
N LYS A 149 -3.88 -10.26 -29.95
CA LYS A 149 -5.35 -10.17 -29.88
C LYS A 149 -5.86 -10.03 -28.44
N ILE A 150 -5.31 -10.80 -27.50
CA ILE A 150 -5.65 -10.67 -26.07
C ILE A 150 -5.33 -9.26 -25.58
N ALA A 151 -4.12 -8.76 -25.84
CA ALA A 151 -3.73 -7.42 -25.42
C ALA A 151 -4.65 -6.34 -25.99
N ARG A 152 -4.96 -6.40 -27.29
CA ARG A 152 -5.89 -5.45 -27.92
C ARG A 152 -7.26 -5.52 -27.25
N THR A 153 -7.80 -6.73 -27.04
CA THR A 153 -9.11 -6.90 -26.40
C THR A 153 -9.13 -6.29 -24.99
N VAL A 154 -8.09 -6.52 -24.18
CA VAL A 154 -7.96 -5.91 -22.84
C VAL A 154 -7.86 -4.38 -22.94
N LEU A 155 -6.97 -3.86 -23.78
CA LEU A 155 -6.78 -2.41 -23.92
C LEU A 155 -8.05 -1.70 -24.40
N GLU A 156 -8.77 -2.27 -25.37
CA GLU A 156 -10.02 -1.72 -25.89
C GLU A 156 -11.17 -1.81 -24.88
N ASN A 157 -11.34 -2.95 -24.21
CA ASN A 157 -12.40 -3.14 -23.22
C ASN A 157 -12.32 -2.11 -22.09
N PHE A 158 -11.09 -1.77 -21.68
CA PHE A 158 -10.85 -0.83 -20.60
C PHE A 158 -10.49 0.58 -21.07
N ALA A 159 -10.53 0.88 -22.38
CA ALA A 159 -10.13 2.20 -22.89
C ALA A 159 -11.04 3.34 -22.38
N ARG A 160 -12.29 3.02 -22.00
CA ARG A 160 -13.31 3.97 -21.55
C ARG A 160 -14.08 3.46 -20.33
N ASP A 161 -13.37 2.75 -19.44
CA ASP A 161 -13.93 2.19 -18.19
C ASP A 161 -14.18 3.25 -17.10
N GLY A 162 -14.06 4.53 -17.43
CA GLY A 162 -14.17 5.62 -16.46
C GLY A 162 -12.84 6.02 -15.83
N SER A 163 -11.72 5.33 -16.07
CA SER A 163 -10.41 5.71 -15.51
C SER A 163 -9.88 7.05 -16.01
N ARG A 164 -10.38 7.54 -17.16
CA ARG A 164 -9.92 8.76 -17.85
C ARG A 164 -8.43 8.70 -18.22
N GLU A 165 -7.96 7.53 -18.66
CA GLU A 165 -6.56 7.32 -19.04
C GLU A 165 -6.08 8.29 -20.12
N GLU A 166 -6.94 8.62 -21.09
CA GLU A 166 -6.67 9.58 -22.16
C GLU A 166 -6.38 11.00 -21.63
N PHE A 167 -6.86 11.31 -20.43
CA PHE A 167 -6.63 12.56 -19.70
C PHE A 167 -5.60 12.40 -18.57
N ASP A 168 -4.69 11.42 -18.68
CA ASP A 168 -3.69 11.08 -17.65
C ASP A 168 -4.33 10.84 -16.27
N TYR A 169 -5.51 10.20 -16.27
CA TYR A 169 -6.26 9.85 -15.06
C TYR A 169 -6.64 11.07 -14.20
N ALA A 170 -6.71 12.26 -14.79
CA ALA A 170 -7.01 13.48 -14.06
C ALA A 170 -8.42 13.43 -13.44
N THR A 171 -8.49 13.78 -12.15
CA THR A 171 -9.74 14.01 -11.43
C THR A 171 -10.49 15.19 -12.07
N PRO A 172 -11.78 15.04 -12.45
CA PRO A 172 -12.60 16.16 -12.90
C PRO A 172 -12.91 17.09 -11.72
N GLU A 173 -12.27 18.26 -11.66
CA GLU A 173 -12.38 19.18 -10.52
C GLU A 173 -13.82 19.64 -10.26
N GLN A 174 -14.63 19.77 -11.32
CA GLN A 174 -16.03 20.16 -11.21
C GLN A 174 -16.91 19.12 -10.49
N ASP A 175 -16.48 17.86 -10.44
CA ASP A 175 -17.22 16.78 -9.78
C ASP A 175 -16.85 16.67 -8.29
N PHE A 176 -15.73 17.29 -7.88
CA PHE A 176 -15.14 17.13 -6.55
C PHE A 176 -14.65 18.49 -6.01
N PRO A 177 -15.58 19.35 -5.57
CA PRO A 177 -15.23 20.67 -5.07
C PRO A 177 -14.31 20.57 -3.84
N VAL A 178 -13.35 21.48 -3.78
CA VAL A 178 -12.46 21.62 -2.62
C VAL A 178 -13.07 22.64 -1.67
N HIS A 179 -13.40 22.19 -0.46
CA HIS A 179 -14.09 23.03 0.54
C HIS A 179 -13.14 23.94 1.33
N ASN A 180 -11.87 23.56 1.44
CA ASN A 180 -10.91 24.22 2.31
C ASN A 180 -9.73 24.79 1.53
N PRO A 181 -9.29 26.03 1.83
CA PRO A 181 -8.02 26.56 1.33
C PRO A 181 -6.82 25.71 1.76
N PRO A 182 -5.71 25.69 1.00
CA PRO A 182 -4.57 24.88 1.35
C PRO A 182 -3.93 25.25 2.70
N ILE A 183 -3.59 24.24 3.51
CA ILE A 183 -2.73 24.41 4.69
C ILE A 183 -1.27 24.48 4.24
N ILE A 184 -0.52 25.47 4.71
CA ILE A 184 0.94 25.53 4.52
C ILE A 184 1.59 24.71 5.63
N VAL A 185 2.05 23.49 5.30
CA VAL A 185 2.53 22.52 6.30
C VAL A 185 3.68 23.07 7.14
N LYS A 186 4.57 23.86 6.51
CA LYS A 186 5.74 24.49 7.12
C LYS A 186 5.42 25.66 8.07
N ARG A 187 4.16 26.08 8.17
CA ARG A 187 3.74 27.14 9.11
C ARG A 187 2.97 26.56 10.29
N PRO A 188 3.04 27.19 11.48
CA PRO A 188 2.17 26.87 12.60
C PRO A 188 0.69 27.02 12.23
N GLY A 189 -0.17 26.27 12.93
CA GLY A 189 -1.63 26.34 12.77
C GLY A 189 -2.17 25.65 11.52
N TYR A 190 -3.49 25.72 11.33
CA TYR A 190 -4.22 25.05 10.24
C TYR A 190 -4.59 25.99 9.08
N GLY A 191 -4.16 27.26 9.13
CA GLY A 191 -4.54 28.28 8.17
C GLY A 191 -6.03 28.62 8.25
N THR A 192 -6.65 28.90 7.11
CA THR A 192 -8.10 29.12 7.02
C THR A 192 -8.80 27.79 6.76
N ILE A 193 -9.86 27.50 7.51
CA ILE A 193 -10.73 26.34 7.31
C ILE A 193 -12.15 26.80 7.02
N GLY A 194 -12.78 26.23 6.00
CA GLY A 194 -14.19 26.42 5.70
C GLY A 194 -15.06 25.42 6.46
N ASP A 195 -14.70 24.14 6.38
CA ASP A 195 -15.35 23.05 7.11
C ASP A 195 -14.32 21.98 7.53
N LEU A 196 -14.19 21.76 8.84
CA LEU A 196 -13.22 20.83 9.41
C LEU A 196 -13.49 19.36 9.07
N ASN A 197 -14.73 19.02 8.68
CA ASN A 197 -15.09 17.67 8.29
C ASN A 197 -14.55 17.29 6.91
N PHE A 198 -14.19 18.29 6.09
CA PHE A 198 -13.72 18.09 4.71
C PHE A 198 -12.20 18.18 4.58
N TRP A 199 -11.70 17.55 3.53
CA TRP A 199 -10.30 17.50 3.17
C TRP A 199 -9.74 18.91 2.93
N GLN A 200 -8.54 19.15 3.46
CA GLN A 200 -7.77 20.35 3.22
C GLN A 200 -6.52 20.00 2.38
N PRO A 201 -6.33 20.63 1.21
CA PRO A 201 -5.10 20.46 0.44
C PRO A 201 -3.87 20.89 1.24
N MET A 202 -2.74 20.21 1.07
CA MET A 202 -1.48 20.56 1.72
C MET A 202 -0.54 21.25 0.73
N ALA A 203 -0.02 22.41 1.11
CA ALA A 203 1.09 23.07 0.43
C ALA A 203 2.39 22.69 1.13
N MET A 204 3.27 21.99 0.39
CA MET A 204 4.57 21.54 0.91
C MET A 204 5.61 22.66 0.95
N ASP A 205 5.33 23.80 0.29
CA ASP A 205 6.21 24.96 0.27
C ASP A 205 5.42 26.27 0.18
N PHE A 206 6.08 27.41 0.35
CA PHE A 206 5.46 28.73 0.17
C PHE A 206 6.49 29.78 -0.23
N SER A 207 6.02 30.88 -0.83
CA SER A 207 6.79 32.12 -0.99
C SER A 207 6.16 33.25 -0.19
N LEU A 208 6.90 34.33 0.03
CA LEU A 208 6.36 35.55 0.63
C LEU A 208 6.09 36.58 -0.47
N SER A 209 4.90 37.18 -0.45
CA SER A 209 4.62 38.36 -1.26
C SER A 209 5.44 39.56 -0.75
N ALA A 210 5.50 40.63 -1.53
CA ALA A 210 6.12 41.89 -1.10
C ALA A 210 5.47 42.47 0.18
N ALA A 211 4.23 42.09 0.48
CA ALA A 211 3.51 42.47 1.70
C ALA A 211 3.70 41.48 2.86
N GLY A 212 4.59 40.49 2.74
CA GLY A 212 4.84 39.47 3.77
C GLY A 212 3.77 38.38 3.86
N VAL A 213 2.83 38.31 2.92
CA VAL A 213 1.78 37.29 2.90
C VAL A 213 2.33 36.00 2.31
N ALA A 214 2.13 34.88 3.01
CA ALA A 214 2.55 33.57 2.52
C ALA A 214 1.66 33.07 1.38
N ILE A 215 2.27 32.76 0.24
CA ILE A 215 1.61 32.23 -0.96
C ILE A 215 1.95 30.73 -1.05
N PRO A 216 0.95 29.82 -1.01
CA PRO A 216 1.19 28.39 -1.03
C PRO A 216 1.76 27.91 -2.37
N LEU A 217 2.73 27.01 -2.32
CA LEU A 217 3.38 26.37 -3.47
C LEU A 217 3.35 24.85 -3.31
N LYS A 218 3.48 24.11 -4.43
CA LYS A 218 3.46 22.63 -4.46
C LYS A 218 2.25 22.04 -3.71
N ILE A 219 1.06 22.50 -4.12
CA ILE A 219 -0.21 22.11 -3.49
C ILE A 219 -0.58 20.69 -3.92
N SER A 220 -0.90 19.83 -2.95
CA SER A 220 -1.41 18.48 -3.20
C SER A 220 -2.73 18.53 -3.96
N LYS A 221 -2.88 17.70 -4.99
CA LYS A 221 -4.13 17.55 -5.75
C LYS A 221 -4.82 16.23 -5.43
N PRO A 222 -6.16 16.17 -5.52
CA PRO A 222 -6.89 14.92 -5.40
C PRO A 222 -6.52 13.96 -6.52
N LEU A 223 -6.07 12.76 -6.16
CA LEU A 223 -5.69 11.71 -7.12
C LEU A 223 -6.90 10.80 -7.40
N THR A 224 -7.32 10.77 -8.66
CA THR A 224 -8.32 9.84 -9.21
C THR A 224 -9.61 9.72 -8.39
N LEU A 225 -10.23 10.81 -7.93
CA LEU A 225 -11.46 10.69 -7.10
C LEU A 225 -12.65 10.08 -7.86
N HIS A 226 -12.61 10.05 -9.18
CA HIS A 226 -13.62 9.36 -9.99
C HIS A 226 -13.51 7.83 -9.98
N TRP A 227 -12.53 7.23 -9.28
CA TRP A 227 -12.23 5.80 -9.38
C TRP A 227 -13.38 4.87 -8.98
N GLY A 228 -14.30 5.32 -8.10
CA GLY A 228 -15.48 4.53 -7.75
C GLY A 228 -16.40 4.21 -8.94
N ARG A 229 -16.26 4.95 -10.06
CA ARG A 229 -17.07 4.80 -11.28
C ARG A 229 -16.62 3.64 -12.17
N LEU A 230 -15.46 3.03 -11.89
CA LEU A 230 -14.94 1.95 -12.71
C LEU A 230 -15.82 0.70 -12.57
N PRO A 231 -15.98 -0.10 -13.65
CA PRO A 231 -16.66 -1.38 -13.55
C PRO A 231 -15.85 -2.30 -12.63
N PRO A 232 -16.48 -2.92 -11.62
CA PRO A 232 -15.78 -3.81 -10.70
C PRO A 232 -15.48 -5.19 -11.31
N PHE A 233 -14.61 -5.94 -10.64
CA PHE A 233 -14.27 -7.33 -10.94
C PHE A 233 -15.29 -8.30 -10.35
N ALA A 234 -15.49 -8.26 -9.02
CA ALA A 234 -16.35 -9.18 -8.27
C ALA A 234 -17.43 -8.46 -7.45
N LEU A 235 -17.34 -7.14 -7.24
CA LEU A 235 -18.44 -6.37 -6.64
C LEU A 235 -19.67 -6.40 -7.54
N THR A 236 -20.83 -6.42 -6.91
CA THR A 236 -22.12 -6.51 -7.57
C THR A 236 -23.00 -5.31 -7.22
N SER A 237 -24.18 -5.21 -7.84
CA SER A 237 -25.19 -4.23 -7.45
C SER A 237 -25.70 -4.41 -6.02
N ALA A 238 -25.53 -5.60 -5.42
CA ALA A 238 -25.89 -5.82 -4.01
C ALA A 238 -24.90 -5.14 -3.05
N ASP A 239 -23.67 -4.92 -3.49
CA ASP A 239 -22.62 -4.24 -2.72
C ASP A 239 -22.69 -2.72 -2.87
N LEU A 240 -23.44 -2.21 -3.85
CA LEU A 240 -23.62 -0.78 -4.10
C LEU A 240 -24.62 -0.18 -3.09
N ALA A 241 -24.23 0.94 -2.47
CA ALA A 241 -25.13 1.70 -1.60
C ALA A 241 -26.38 2.15 -2.37
N ARG A 242 -27.57 1.96 -1.77
CA ARG A 242 -28.85 2.20 -2.46
C ARG A 242 -29.13 3.66 -2.75
N ASP A 243 -28.57 4.56 -1.95
CA ASP A 243 -28.82 6.00 -1.95
C ASP A 243 -27.61 6.81 -2.44
N LYS A 244 -26.51 6.15 -2.84
CA LYS A 244 -25.26 6.80 -3.22
C LYS A 244 -24.75 6.26 -4.55
N GLN A 245 -24.21 7.15 -5.37
CA GLN A 245 -23.62 6.76 -6.64
C GLN A 245 -22.19 6.31 -6.46
N ASN A 246 -21.83 5.15 -7.03
CA ASN A 246 -20.45 4.67 -7.11
C ASN A 246 -19.76 4.47 -5.74
N VAL A 247 -20.56 4.17 -4.71
CA VAL A 247 -20.09 3.85 -3.35
C VAL A 247 -20.46 2.40 -3.05
N TYR A 248 -19.46 1.53 -3.06
CA TYR A 248 -19.61 0.11 -2.72
C TYR A 248 -19.24 -0.11 -1.25
N LEU A 249 -19.84 -1.13 -0.64
CA LEU A 249 -19.55 -1.60 0.73
C LEU A 249 -19.50 -0.47 1.76
N ASP A 250 -20.51 0.41 1.72
CA ASP A 250 -20.54 1.64 2.49
C ASP A 250 -20.69 1.39 4.00
N PRO A 251 -19.70 1.76 4.83
CA PRO A 251 -19.81 1.64 6.29
C PRO A 251 -20.65 2.77 6.92
N GLY A 252 -21.07 3.78 6.15
CA GLY A 252 -21.72 4.98 6.66
C GLY A 252 -20.74 6.14 6.83
N ALA A 253 -21.30 7.32 7.15
CA ALA A 253 -20.50 8.54 7.31
C ALA A 253 -19.52 8.41 8.48
N PRO A 254 -18.27 8.90 8.33
CA PRO A 254 -17.35 8.98 9.45
C PRO A 254 -17.89 9.94 10.51
N ALA A 255 -17.44 9.78 11.75
CA ALA A 255 -17.68 10.72 12.83
C ALA A 255 -17.32 12.15 12.41
N GLN A 256 -18.11 13.14 12.84
CA GLN A 256 -17.97 14.53 12.42
C GLN A 256 -17.69 15.47 13.59
N PHE A 257 -16.81 16.44 13.37
CA PHE A 257 -16.64 17.58 14.27
C PHE A 257 -17.93 18.39 14.37
N ALA A 258 -18.35 18.71 15.60
CA ALA A 258 -19.59 19.42 15.91
C ALA A 258 -20.83 18.81 15.24
N GLY A 259 -20.84 17.49 15.03
CA GLY A 259 -21.91 16.75 14.37
C GLY A 259 -22.10 15.34 14.94
N PRO A 260 -22.80 14.46 14.21
CA PRO A 260 -22.94 13.06 14.59
C PRO A 260 -21.58 12.40 14.86
N GLY A 261 -21.44 11.78 16.02
CA GLY A 261 -20.19 11.13 16.42
C GLY A 261 -19.09 12.09 16.89
N HIS A 262 -19.38 13.35 17.26
CA HIS A 262 -18.35 14.31 17.69
C HIS A 262 -17.37 13.77 18.74
N ALA A 263 -17.85 13.05 19.76
CA ALA A 263 -16.99 12.45 20.78
C ALA A 263 -16.00 11.43 20.17
N GLU A 264 -16.46 10.62 19.21
CA GLU A 264 -15.60 9.68 18.47
C GLU A 264 -14.63 10.39 17.53
N TYR A 265 -15.04 11.50 16.91
CA TYR A 265 -14.16 12.35 16.13
C TYR A 265 -12.98 12.83 16.99
N VAL A 266 -13.26 13.40 18.17
CA VAL A 266 -12.19 13.88 19.07
C VAL A 266 -11.33 12.71 19.57
N ALA A 267 -11.96 11.63 20.06
CA ALA A 267 -11.25 10.48 20.62
C ALA A 267 -10.32 9.79 19.60
N SER A 268 -10.73 9.66 18.34
CA SER A 268 -9.91 9.05 17.28
C SER A 268 -8.68 9.89 16.92
N HIS A 269 -8.79 11.22 16.94
CA HIS A 269 -7.64 12.11 16.73
C HIS A 269 -6.68 12.11 17.93
N GLU A 270 -7.20 12.00 19.16
CA GLU A 270 -6.37 11.83 20.35
C GLU A 270 -5.66 10.47 20.38
N GLN A 271 -6.32 9.41 19.91
CA GLN A 271 -5.68 8.10 19.76
C GLN A 271 -4.55 8.15 18.73
N LEU A 272 -4.73 8.91 17.64
CA LEU A 272 -3.66 9.13 16.67
C LEU A 272 -2.46 9.87 17.28
N ILE A 273 -2.71 10.89 18.12
CA ILE A 273 -1.65 11.54 18.90
C ILE A 273 -0.93 10.52 19.79
N GLU A 274 -1.68 9.69 20.50
CA GLU A 274 -1.12 8.65 21.36
C GLU A 274 -0.23 7.67 20.57
N PHE A 275 -0.70 7.17 19.43
CA PHE A 275 0.12 6.30 18.56
C PHE A 275 1.35 7.02 18.02
N SER A 276 1.26 8.32 17.71
CA SER A 276 2.42 9.11 17.31
C SER A 276 3.46 9.23 18.44
N SER A 277 3.01 9.32 19.69
CA SER A 277 3.90 9.34 20.85
C SER A 277 4.68 8.03 21.05
N TRP A 278 4.13 6.91 20.57
CA TRP A 278 4.77 5.59 20.66
C TRP A 278 5.94 5.43 19.68
N LEU A 279 6.08 6.32 18.69
CA LEU A 279 7.20 6.30 17.75
C LEU A 279 8.52 6.81 18.37
N ASP A 280 8.49 7.37 19.58
CA ASP A 280 9.67 7.86 20.27
C ASP A 280 10.56 6.69 20.74
N PRO A 281 11.82 6.56 20.25
CA PRO A 281 12.73 5.50 20.69
C PRO A 281 13.10 5.60 22.17
N LYS A 282 12.83 6.75 22.81
CA LYS A 282 13.05 6.98 24.25
C LYS A 282 11.81 6.70 25.10
N ASP A 283 10.73 6.16 24.53
CA ASP A 283 9.52 5.83 25.30
C ASP A 283 9.77 4.75 26.38
N GLY A 284 10.82 3.95 26.23
CA GLY A 284 11.25 2.92 27.18
C GLY A 284 10.37 1.68 27.23
N VAL A 285 9.34 1.58 26.38
CA VAL A 285 8.37 0.49 26.40
C VAL A 285 8.89 -0.69 25.58
N LYS A 286 8.77 -1.90 26.13
CA LYS A 286 9.09 -3.14 25.41
C LYS A 286 7.82 -3.94 25.12
N ILE A 287 7.72 -4.51 23.92
CA ILE A 287 6.59 -5.32 23.47
C ILE A 287 7.08 -6.66 22.90
N ASP A 288 6.27 -7.71 23.08
CA ASP A 288 6.49 -9.01 22.42
C ASP A 288 5.81 -9.00 21.04
N ILE A 289 6.61 -9.03 19.99
CA ILE A 289 6.14 -8.98 18.59
C ILE A 289 6.09 -10.37 17.94
N SER A 290 6.31 -11.43 18.71
CA SER A 290 6.28 -12.79 18.18
C SER A 290 4.86 -13.21 17.79
N PRO A 291 4.70 -14.23 16.92
CA PRO A 291 3.38 -14.72 16.53
C PRO A 291 2.50 -15.18 17.70
N ARG A 292 3.04 -15.46 18.90
CA ARG A 292 2.23 -15.76 20.11
C ARG A 292 1.49 -14.57 20.69
N ALA A 293 1.92 -13.34 20.40
CA ALA A 293 1.39 -12.12 21.01
C ALA A 293 0.87 -11.12 19.98
N PHE A 294 1.32 -11.20 18.72
CA PHE A 294 1.00 -10.25 17.67
C PHE A 294 0.31 -10.92 16.48
N GLY A 295 -0.71 -10.27 15.91
CA GLY A 295 -1.52 -10.79 14.80
C GLY A 295 -2.72 -11.63 15.26
N ASN A 296 -3.22 -12.52 14.39
CA ASN A 296 -4.48 -13.27 14.60
C ASN A 296 -5.70 -12.34 14.80
N ASN A 297 -5.76 -11.29 13.98
CA ASN A 297 -6.85 -10.31 14.00
C ASN A 297 -8.12 -10.89 13.36
N SER A 298 -9.27 -10.50 13.89
CA SER A 298 -10.53 -10.63 13.16
C SER A 298 -10.44 -9.83 11.86
N LEU A 299 -11.13 -10.29 10.81
CA LEU A 299 -11.13 -9.62 9.52
C LEU A 299 -11.53 -8.13 9.68
N GLY A 300 -10.67 -7.23 9.16
CA GLY A 300 -10.89 -5.79 9.20
C GLY A 300 -10.64 -5.11 10.56
N LYS A 301 -10.09 -5.83 11.55
CA LYS A 301 -9.81 -5.30 12.89
C LYS A 301 -8.32 -5.43 13.25
N ASN A 302 -7.95 -4.79 14.36
CA ASN A 302 -6.63 -4.94 14.99
C ASN A 302 -6.80 -5.40 16.45
N ASP A 303 -7.55 -6.49 16.64
CA ASP A 303 -8.01 -7.03 17.93
C ASP A 303 -7.36 -8.38 18.31
N GLY A 304 -6.41 -8.83 17.49
CA GLY A 304 -5.76 -10.11 17.60
C GLY A 304 -4.80 -10.21 18.78
N ARG A 305 -4.61 -11.45 19.26
CA ARG A 305 -3.75 -11.77 20.40
C ARG A 305 -2.67 -12.81 20.07
N GLY A 306 -2.39 -13.00 18.77
CA GLY A 306 -1.47 -14.01 18.27
C GLY A 306 -2.01 -15.45 18.32
N HIS A 307 -1.12 -16.39 18.04
CA HIS A 307 -1.31 -17.84 18.02
C HIS A 307 -0.42 -18.50 19.08
N ALA A 308 -1.04 -19.14 20.09
CA ALA A 308 -0.29 -19.74 21.20
C ALA A 308 0.69 -20.85 20.77
N VAL A 309 0.36 -21.58 19.71
CA VAL A 309 1.10 -22.76 19.23
C VAL A 309 1.45 -22.59 17.76
N ASN A 310 2.68 -22.94 17.41
CA ASN A 310 3.12 -23.01 16.03
C ASN A 310 2.56 -24.29 15.37
N PRO A 311 1.71 -24.18 14.34
CA PRO A 311 1.07 -25.34 13.73
C PRO A 311 2.06 -26.29 13.03
N ALA A 312 3.24 -25.81 12.63
CA ALA A 312 4.26 -26.64 11.98
C ALA A 312 5.09 -27.46 12.97
N THR A 313 5.27 -26.98 14.21
CA THR A 313 6.14 -27.64 15.21
C THR A 313 5.38 -28.23 16.40
N GLY A 314 4.11 -27.85 16.59
CA GLY A 314 3.31 -28.20 17.77
C GLY A 314 3.81 -27.55 19.07
N ARG A 315 4.78 -26.65 19.01
CA ARG A 315 5.38 -25.97 20.18
C ARG A 315 4.95 -24.51 20.26
N PRO A 316 4.92 -23.90 21.46
CA PRO A 316 4.71 -22.47 21.60
C PRO A 316 5.77 -21.64 20.86
N TYR A 317 5.39 -20.49 20.31
CA TYR A 317 6.36 -19.52 19.79
C TYR A 317 7.20 -18.93 20.94
N ALA A 318 8.50 -18.78 20.72
CA ALA A 318 9.37 -18.04 21.63
C ALA A 318 9.03 -16.54 21.59
N PRO A 319 9.04 -15.83 22.74
CA PRO A 319 8.88 -14.37 22.77
C PRO A 319 9.94 -13.66 21.91
N GLN A 320 9.53 -12.58 21.25
CA GLN A 320 10.42 -11.68 20.51
C GLN A 320 10.22 -10.27 21.06
N VAL A 321 10.94 -9.97 22.14
CA VAL A 321 10.76 -8.71 22.88
C VAL A 321 11.65 -7.61 22.29
N VAL A 322 11.04 -6.54 21.82
CA VAL A 322 11.71 -5.39 21.17
C VAL A 322 11.25 -4.06 21.78
N SER A 323 11.98 -2.99 21.51
CA SER A 323 11.53 -1.61 21.81
C SER A 323 10.28 -1.29 20.98
N ARG A 324 9.23 -0.76 21.62
CA ARG A 324 7.99 -0.38 20.92
C ARG A 324 8.28 0.71 19.90
N GLY A 325 8.99 1.77 20.28
CA GLY A 325 9.31 2.87 19.37
C GLY A 325 10.11 2.46 18.15
N ASP A 326 11.00 1.48 18.28
CA ASP A 326 11.73 0.93 17.11
C ASP A 326 10.78 0.15 16.21
N PHE A 327 9.99 -0.76 16.79
CA PHE A 327 9.07 -1.60 16.04
C PHE A 327 8.01 -0.80 15.30
N THR A 328 7.34 0.16 15.96
CA THR A 328 6.27 0.95 15.34
C THR A 328 6.78 1.86 14.23
N ARG A 329 8.03 2.33 14.31
CA ARG A 329 8.68 3.08 13.22
C ARG A 329 8.96 2.20 12.01
N VAL A 330 9.60 1.05 12.24
CA VAL A 330 9.85 0.07 11.17
C VAL A 330 8.55 -0.38 10.52
N LEU A 331 7.50 -0.63 11.32
CA LEU A 331 6.18 -1.00 10.82
C LEU A 331 5.57 0.11 9.95
N ALA A 332 5.64 1.37 10.38
CA ALA A 332 5.13 2.50 9.62
C ALA A 332 5.87 2.68 8.29
N GLU A 333 7.21 2.59 8.29
CA GLU A 333 8.02 2.71 7.08
C GLU A 333 7.84 1.52 6.12
N PHE A 334 7.73 0.31 6.66
CA PHE A 334 7.51 -0.90 5.88
C PHE A 334 6.21 -0.82 5.06
N TRP A 335 5.13 -0.31 5.64
CA TRP A 335 3.83 -0.17 4.95
C TRP A 335 3.66 1.17 4.22
N ALA A 336 4.49 2.17 4.51
CA ALA A 336 4.53 3.40 3.73
C ALA A 336 5.11 3.16 2.32
N ASP A 337 5.81 2.05 2.11
CA ASP A 337 6.44 1.66 0.85
C ASP A 337 7.31 2.78 0.28
N GLY A 338 8.50 2.92 0.87
CA GLY A 338 9.48 3.97 0.59
C GLY A 338 9.87 4.16 -0.90
N PRO A 339 10.81 5.08 -1.19
CA PRO A 339 11.18 5.39 -2.58
C PRO A 339 11.68 4.15 -3.34
N ASN A 340 11.30 4.04 -4.61
CA ASN A 340 11.56 2.89 -5.49
C ASN A 340 10.75 1.61 -5.16
N SER A 341 9.69 1.71 -4.38
CA SER A 341 8.73 0.62 -4.15
C SER A 341 7.77 0.42 -5.32
N GLU A 342 7.15 -0.76 -5.37
CA GLU A 342 6.05 -1.11 -6.24
C GLU A 342 4.69 -0.56 -5.76
N THR A 343 4.70 0.42 -4.84
CA THR A 343 3.52 0.97 -4.14
C THR A 343 2.73 -0.10 -3.34
N PRO A 344 1.79 0.27 -2.44
CA PRO A 344 1.04 -0.71 -1.66
C PRO A 344 0.36 -1.82 -2.47
N PRO A 345 -0.25 -1.52 -3.63
CA PRO A 345 -0.77 -2.56 -4.55
C PRO A 345 0.25 -3.61 -4.99
N GLY A 346 1.45 -3.18 -5.39
CA GLY A 346 2.48 -4.10 -5.86
C GLY A 346 3.07 -4.91 -4.70
N HIS A 347 3.17 -4.33 -3.50
CA HIS A 347 3.72 -5.02 -2.34
C HIS A 347 2.93 -6.29 -2.00
N TRP A 348 1.60 -6.28 -2.18
CA TRP A 348 0.78 -7.50 -2.05
C TRP A 348 1.16 -8.61 -3.04
N ASN A 349 1.57 -8.27 -4.27
CA ASN A 349 2.07 -9.25 -5.23
C ASN A 349 3.44 -9.76 -4.82
N THR A 350 4.35 -8.88 -4.36
CA THR A 350 5.66 -9.28 -3.83
C THR A 350 5.53 -10.24 -2.65
N MET A 351 4.60 -9.98 -1.73
CA MET A 351 4.31 -10.90 -0.62
C MET A 351 3.72 -12.23 -1.12
N ALA A 352 2.75 -12.20 -2.04
CA ALA A 352 2.16 -13.42 -2.59
C ALA A 352 3.20 -14.28 -3.32
N ASN A 353 4.09 -13.63 -4.07
CA ASN A 353 5.25 -14.23 -4.72
C ASN A 353 6.19 -14.88 -3.70
N TRP A 354 6.59 -14.12 -2.67
CA TRP A 354 7.47 -14.60 -1.61
C TRP A 354 6.90 -15.82 -0.87
N VAL A 355 5.60 -15.80 -0.53
CA VAL A 355 4.92 -16.95 0.10
C VAL A 355 4.86 -18.14 -0.85
N SER A 356 4.53 -17.91 -2.12
CA SER A 356 4.40 -18.98 -3.14
C SER A 356 5.72 -19.68 -3.47
N ASP A 357 6.85 -18.99 -3.27
CA ASP A 357 8.20 -19.50 -3.51
C ASP A 357 8.74 -20.33 -2.34
N ARG A 358 8.08 -20.28 -1.17
CA ARG A 358 8.49 -21.07 -0.01
C ARG A 358 8.44 -22.56 -0.33
N PRO A 359 9.52 -23.33 -0.05
CA PRO A 359 9.51 -24.78 -0.23
C PRO A 359 8.39 -25.48 0.56
N GLU A 360 8.01 -24.89 1.70
CA GLU A 360 6.96 -25.39 2.57
C GLU A 360 5.55 -25.13 2.01
N PHE A 361 5.42 -24.24 1.02
CA PHE A 361 4.14 -23.89 0.42
C PHE A 361 3.77 -24.83 -0.73
N THR A 362 2.61 -25.48 -0.58
CA THR A 362 2.03 -26.34 -1.62
C THR A 362 0.97 -25.57 -2.38
N HIS A 363 1.13 -25.47 -3.71
CA HIS A 363 0.20 -24.77 -4.60
C HIS A 363 -1.15 -25.50 -4.72
N ARG A 364 -2.02 -25.43 -3.69
CA ARG A 364 -3.38 -25.98 -3.75
C ARG A 364 -4.39 -24.84 -3.76
N TRP A 365 -5.26 -24.82 -4.76
CA TRP A 365 -6.29 -23.80 -4.84
C TRP A 365 -7.28 -23.94 -3.67
N ASN A 366 -7.52 -22.85 -2.94
CA ASN A 366 -8.32 -22.86 -1.71
C ASN A 366 -7.87 -23.88 -0.65
N GLY A 367 -6.61 -24.30 -0.67
CA GLY A 367 -6.06 -25.29 0.27
C GLY A 367 -6.54 -26.74 0.05
N ALA A 368 -7.29 -27.01 -1.03
CA ALA A 368 -7.86 -28.33 -1.33
C ALA A 368 -7.52 -28.79 -2.76
N GLY A 369 -7.81 -30.07 -3.06
CA GLY A 369 -7.56 -30.68 -4.37
C GLY A 369 -6.06 -30.88 -4.65
N ASP A 370 -5.71 -31.43 -5.81
CA ASP A 370 -4.33 -31.76 -6.16
C ASP A 370 -3.42 -30.52 -6.27
N PRO A 371 -2.11 -30.65 -5.99
CA PRO A 371 -1.16 -29.57 -6.24
C PRO A 371 -1.19 -29.11 -7.70
N LEU A 372 -1.24 -27.81 -7.89
CA LEU A 372 -1.24 -27.15 -9.17
C LEU A 372 0.19 -26.97 -9.70
N PRO A 373 0.40 -27.07 -11.02
CA PRO A 373 1.63 -26.59 -11.65
C PRO A 373 1.82 -25.09 -11.40
N SER A 374 3.08 -24.62 -11.28
CA SER A 374 3.39 -23.22 -10.96
C SER A 374 2.67 -22.21 -11.84
N LEU A 375 2.59 -22.46 -13.15
CA LEU A 375 1.89 -21.54 -14.05
C LEU A 375 0.40 -21.42 -13.74
N GLU A 376 -0.28 -22.54 -13.47
CA GLU A 376 -1.71 -22.52 -13.15
C GLU A 376 -1.96 -21.85 -11.79
N TRP A 377 -1.05 -22.05 -10.82
CA TRP A 377 -1.07 -21.33 -9.56
C TRP A 377 -0.94 -19.83 -9.78
N ASP A 378 0.10 -19.39 -10.49
CA ASP A 378 0.44 -17.99 -10.69
C ASP A 378 -0.69 -17.22 -11.39
N VAL A 379 -1.24 -17.74 -12.50
CA VAL A 379 -2.32 -17.04 -13.23
C VAL A 379 -3.61 -16.91 -12.40
N LYS A 380 -3.96 -17.94 -11.61
CA LYS A 380 -5.14 -17.89 -10.75
C LYS A 380 -4.92 -16.96 -9.56
N MET A 381 -3.75 -17.04 -8.94
CA MET A 381 -3.37 -16.19 -7.82
C MET A 381 -3.36 -14.72 -8.23
N TYR A 382 -2.68 -14.36 -9.32
CA TYR A 382 -2.62 -12.98 -9.79
C TYR A 382 -3.99 -12.44 -10.20
N LEU A 383 -4.80 -13.20 -10.95
CA LEU A 383 -6.14 -12.73 -11.31
C LEU A 383 -7.00 -12.47 -10.07
N THR A 384 -6.97 -13.37 -9.10
CA THR A 384 -7.78 -13.25 -7.88
C THR A 384 -7.28 -12.12 -6.98
N LEU A 385 -5.97 -12.06 -6.72
CA LEU A 385 -5.35 -11.02 -5.90
C LEU A 385 -5.56 -9.64 -6.52
N ASN A 386 -5.22 -9.48 -7.80
CA ASN A 386 -5.27 -8.18 -8.45
C ASN A 386 -6.69 -7.74 -8.77
N GLY A 387 -7.61 -8.68 -9.00
CA GLY A 387 -9.04 -8.40 -9.06
C GLY A 387 -9.60 -7.91 -7.71
N ALA A 388 -9.21 -8.54 -6.61
CA ALA A 388 -9.60 -8.09 -5.27
C ALA A 388 -8.99 -6.72 -4.90
N LEU A 389 -7.72 -6.47 -5.26
CA LEU A 389 -7.10 -5.16 -5.09
C LEU A 389 -7.81 -4.09 -5.93
N TYR A 390 -8.26 -4.44 -7.14
CA TYR A 390 -9.00 -3.57 -8.03
C TYR A 390 -10.35 -3.16 -7.43
N ASP A 391 -11.13 -4.10 -6.92
CA ASP A 391 -12.37 -3.82 -6.21
C ASP A 391 -12.17 -3.03 -4.91
N ALA A 392 -11.10 -3.35 -4.17
CA ALA A 392 -10.72 -2.57 -2.98
C ALA A 392 -10.39 -1.12 -3.34
N SER A 393 -9.73 -0.88 -4.49
CA SER A 393 -9.44 0.47 -4.98
C SER A 393 -10.71 1.23 -5.37
N ILE A 394 -11.67 0.57 -6.05
CA ILE A 394 -12.97 1.16 -6.42
C ILE A 394 -13.73 1.55 -5.16
N THR A 395 -13.84 0.64 -4.20
CA THR A 395 -14.51 0.86 -2.91
C THR A 395 -13.87 2.01 -2.13
N ALA A 396 -12.56 1.94 -1.91
CA ALA A 396 -11.84 2.91 -1.09
C ALA A 396 -11.86 4.31 -1.71
N TRP A 397 -11.69 4.45 -3.03
CA TRP A 397 -11.75 5.75 -3.69
C TRP A 397 -13.17 6.27 -3.85
N GLY A 398 -14.17 5.41 -4.05
CA GLY A 398 -15.59 5.79 -4.00
C GLY A 398 -15.96 6.43 -2.66
N LEU A 399 -15.56 5.79 -1.55
CA LEU A 399 -15.75 6.32 -0.20
C LEU A 399 -14.99 7.65 0.02
N LYS A 400 -13.72 7.72 -0.40
CA LYS A 400 -12.93 8.97 -0.30
C LYS A 400 -13.55 10.12 -1.08
N ALA A 401 -14.07 9.82 -2.25
CA ALA A 401 -14.70 10.79 -3.13
C ALA A 401 -16.05 11.27 -2.59
N HIS A 402 -16.83 10.38 -1.99
CA HIS A 402 -18.13 10.71 -1.40
C HIS A 402 -18.00 11.49 -0.10
N TYR A 403 -17.15 11.03 0.83
CA TYR A 403 -17.05 11.63 2.17
C TYR A 403 -16.04 12.76 2.26
N GLN A 404 -15.02 12.78 1.39
CA GLN A 404 -13.97 13.80 1.36
C GLN A 404 -13.40 14.15 2.74
N GLY A 405 -13.25 13.16 3.63
CA GLY A 405 -12.91 13.38 5.04
C GLY A 405 -11.58 14.11 5.26
N SER A 406 -11.53 14.91 6.32
CA SER A 406 -10.34 15.65 6.75
C SER A 406 -9.14 14.77 7.09
N ARG A 407 -7.94 15.33 7.01
CA ARG A 407 -6.70 14.66 7.39
C ARG A 407 -6.34 14.99 8.83
N PRO A 408 -5.68 14.06 9.57
CA PRO A 408 -5.34 14.27 10.98
C PRO A 408 -4.53 15.53 11.25
N ILE A 409 -3.63 15.95 10.35
CA ILE A 409 -2.84 17.19 10.53
C ILE A 409 -3.73 18.43 10.68
N THR A 410 -4.80 18.54 9.89
CA THR A 410 -5.74 19.66 9.95
C THR A 410 -6.57 19.58 11.22
N ALA A 411 -7.17 18.42 11.48
CA ALA A 411 -8.03 18.19 12.64
C ALA A 411 -7.30 18.39 13.97
N VAL A 412 -6.12 17.78 14.15
CA VAL A 412 -5.33 17.89 15.38
C VAL A 412 -4.89 19.33 15.62
N ARG A 413 -4.39 20.03 14.60
CA ARG A 413 -4.01 21.44 14.73
C ARG A 413 -5.19 22.33 15.11
N TYR A 414 -6.38 22.05 14.56
CA TYR A 414 -7.60 22.78 14.91
C TYR A 414 -8.06 22.51 16.35
N LEU A 415 -8.16 21.23 16.74
CA LEU A 415 -8.59 20.84 18.09
C LEU A 415 -7.62 21.34 19.17
N ALA A 416 -6.31 21.32 18.90
CA ALA A 416 -5.30 21.86 19.81
C ALA A 416 -5.39 23.38 19.97
N ASP A 417 -5.69 24.10 18.89
CA ASP A 417 -5.86 25.56 18.93
C ASP A 417 -7.10 25.97 19.72
N LEU A 418 -8.19 25.18 19.68
CA LEU A 418 -9.34 25.38 20.56
C LEU A 418 -8.96 25.31 22.05
N GLY A 419 -7.96 24.51 22.40
CA GLY A 419 -7.48 24.31 23.77
C GLY A 419 -7.90 22.95 24.34
N GLN A 420 -8.11 22.88 25.66
CA GLN A 420 -8.40 21.64 26.37
C GLN A 420 -9.87 21.48 26.76
N ALA A 421 -10.37 20.24 26.79
CA ALA A 421 -11.75 19.91 27.13
C ALA A 421 -11.91 19.18 28.48
N SER A 422 -10.82 18.93 29.22
CA SER A 422 -10.83 18.10 30.43
C SER A 422 -11.32 18.80 31.69
N ASP A 423 -11.01 20.08 31.89
CA ASP A 423 -11.42 20.82 33.09
C ASP A 423 -11.82 22.26 32.76
N PRO A 424 -13.08 22.66 32.98
CA PRO A 424 -13.55 24.03 32.73
C PRO A 424 -12.89 25.10 33.60
N LYS A 425 -12.16 24.72 34.65
CA LYS A 425 -11.43 25.64 35.54
C LYS A 425 -10.01 25.90 35.10
N LEU A 426 -9.46 25.08 34.20
CA LEU A 426 -8.12 25.28 33.67
C LEU A 426 -8.13 26.30 32.52
N PRO A 427 -7.02 27.02 32.30
CA PRO A 427 -6.87 27.91 31.15
C PRO A 427 -7.19 27.22 29.82
N ARG A 428 -7.61 28.04 28.84
CA ARG A 428 -7.88 27.60 27.46
C ARG A 428 -8.86 26.42 27.40
N TYR A 429 -9.87 26.42 28.27
CA TYR A 429 -10.96 25.47 28.18
C TYR A 429 -11.83 25.73 26.96
N HIS A 430 -12.12 24.67 26.20
CA HIS A 430 -13.12 24.66 25.15
C HIS A 430 -13.80 23.28 25.11
N PRO A 431 -15.14 23.19 25.09
CA PRO A 431 -15.86 21.91 25.16
C PRO A 431 -15.58 20.97 23.97
N HIS A 432 -15.11 21.51 22.84
CA HIS A 432 -14.69 20.73 21.66
C HIS A 432 -13.15 20.66 21.49
N GLY A 433 -12.38 21.05 22.50
CA GLY A 433 -10.91 20.94 22.50
C GLY A 433 -10.42 19.50 22.68
N LEU A 434 -9.12 19.34 22.88
CA LEU A 434 -8.51 18.05 23.19
C LEU A 434 -8.64 17.71 24.68
N HIS A 435 -8.84 16.44 25.02
CA HIS A 435 -8.73 15.98 26.40
C HIS A 435 -7.26 15.86 26.79
N LEU A 436 -6.93 16.40 27.97
CA LEU A 436 -5.62 16.26 28.58
C LEU A 436 -5.33 14.79 28.90
N LYS A 437 -4.17 14.32 28.46
CA LYS A 437 -3.63 12.98 28.70
C LYS A 437 -2.21 13.14 29.22
N PRO A 438 -1.94 12.82 30.51
CA PRO A 438 -0.62 12.99 31.10
C PRO A 438 0.51 12.39 30.24
N GLY A 439 1.55 13.18 29.98
CA GLY A 439 2.69 12.80 29.15
C GLY A 439 2.45 12.74 27.63
N VAL A 440 1.23 13.07 27.15
CA VAL A 440 0.85 12.97 25.74
C VAL A 440 0.17 14.24 25.22
N ILE A 441 -0.88 14.71 25.90
CA ILE A 441 -1.62 15.96 25.60
C ILE A 441 -1.68 16.75 26.90
N GLU A 442 -0.94 17.83 27.02
CA GLU A 442 -0.78 18.54 28.28
C GLU A 442 -0.92 20.04 28.12
N LEU A 443 -1.53 20.70 29.10
CA LEU A 443 -1.54 22.15 29.17
C LEU A 443 -0.13 22.63 29.55
N ILE A 444 0.41 23.57 28.79
CA ILE A 444 1.68 24.22 29.13
C ILE A 444 1.39 25.24 30.24
N THR A 445 1.98 25.03 31.42
CA THR A 445 1.83 25.95 32.55
C THR A 445 3.16 26.64 32.85
N PRO A 446 3.14 27.84 33.48
CA PRO A 446 4.36 28.55 33.85
C PRO A 446 5.33 27.71 34.69
N GLU A 447 4.78 26.86 35.58
CA GLU A 447 5.60 25.98 36.42
C GLU A 447 6.38 24.96 35.59
N LEU A 448 5.77 24.45 34.51
CA LEU A 448 6.39 23.44 33.66
C LEU A 448 7.43 24.04 32.69
N THR A 449 7.38 25.34 32.44
CA THR A 449 8.33 26.06 31.57
C THR A 449 9.53 26.65 32.34
N HIS A 450 9.56 26.51 33.67
CA HIS A 450 10.74 26.87 34.46
C HIS A 450 12.00 26.11 34.04
N TRP A 451 13.17 26.72 34.23
CA TRP A 451 14.44 26.10 33.89
C TRP A 451 14.64 24.78 34.65
N GLY A 452 14.97 23.71 33.93
CA GLY A 452 15.11 22.37 34.48
C GLY A 452 13.84 21.52 34.45
N GLU A 453 12.68 22.13 34.17
CA GLU A 453 11.40 21.42 34.05
C GLU A 453 11.17 20.89 32.63
N ARG A 454 10.21 19.96 32.50
CA ARG A 454 9.97 19.20 31.26
C ARG A 454 9.60 20.07 30.04
N PHE A 455 8.97 21.22 30.25
CA PHE A 455 8.58 22.16 29.19
C PHE A 455 9.43 23.43 29.16
N ALA A 456 10.64 23.40 29.75
CA ALA A 456 11.58 24.53 29.68
C ALA A 456 11.89 24.99 28.24
N HIS A 457 11.76 24.09 27.26
CA HIS A 457 11.94 24.40 25.83
C HIS A 457 10.70 25.02 25.16
N LEU A 458 9.60 25.17 25.89
CA LEU A 458 8.32 25.74 25.44
C LEU A 458 7.98 27.05 26.17
N VAL A 459 8.96 27.71 26.80
CA VAL A 459 8.79 29.05 27.36
C VAL A 459 8.20 30.00 26.31
N GLY A 460 7.17 30.75 26.67
CA GLY A 460 6.43 31.65 25.78
C GLY A 460 5.19 31.02 25.13
N HIS A 461 4.95 29.73 25.35
CA HIS A 461 3.76 29.00 24.90
C HIS A 461 2.83 28.65 26.08
N GLU A 462 2.95 29.30 27.23
CA GLU A 462 2.09 29.07 28.38
C GLU A 462 0.61 29.28 28.03
N GLY A 463 -0.24 28.33 28.42
CA GLY A 463 -1.65 28.24 28.06
C GLY A 463 -1.93 27.44 26.79
N GLU A 464 -0.94 27.20 25.92
CA GLU A 464 -1.13 26.33 24.75
C GLU A 464 -1.13 24.84 25.14
N ILE A 465 -1.51 23.98 24.19
CA ILE A 465 -1.54 22.53 24.35
C ILE A 465 -0.25 21.93 23.79
N ALA A 466 0.55 21.31 24.65
CA ALA A 466 1.68 20.49 24.27
C ALA A 466 1.19 19.11 23.81
N ILE A 467 1.64 18.70 22.61
CA ILE A 467 1.37 17.38 22.04
C ILE A 467 2.70 16.64 21.93
N ARG A 468 2.82 15.48 22.59
CA ARG A 468 3.95 14.58 22.43
C ARG A 468 3.79 13.80 21.13
N SER A 469 4.61 14.13 20.15
CA SER A 469 4.67 13.45 18.86
C SER A 469 6.12 13.26 18.45
N TRP A 470 6.39 12.21 17.68
CA TRP A 470 7.68 12.09 17.01
C TRP A 470 7.92 13.26 16.05
N MET A 471 9.11 13.87 16.12
CA MET A 471 9.45 15.08 15.34
C MET A 471 9.86 14.79 13.89
N GLY A 472 9.88 13.52 13.47
CA GLY A 472 10.31 13.09 12.14
C GLY A 472 11.75 12.55 12.12
N GLY A 473 12.26 12.22 10.93
CA GLY A 473 13.65 11.78 10.76
C GLY A 473 14.66 12.84 11.23
N PRO A 474 15.92 12.45 11.50
CA PRO A 474 16.97 13.44 11.79
C PRO A 474 17.04 14.47 10.66
N MET A 475 17.43 15.71 11.00
CA MET A 475 17.64 16.79 10.02
C MET A 475 18.60 16.39 8.89
N ASP A 476 19.44 15.38 9.14
CA ASP A 476 20.31 14.72 8.17
C ASP A 476 20.14 13.19 8.29
N PRO A 477 19.46 12.53 7.33
CA PRO A 477 19.27 11.08 7.31
C PRO A 477 20.45 10.29 6.73
N ALA A 478 21.64 10.92 6.60
CA ALA A 478 22.91 10.41 6.06
C ALA A 478 23.01 8.91 5.76
#